data_AF-A0A352A8P5-F1
#
_entry.id   AF-A0A352A8P5-F1
#
_cell.length_a   1.000
_cell.length_b   1.000
_cell.length_c   1.000
_cell.angle_alpha   90.00
_cell.angle_beta   90.00
_cell.angle_gamma   90.00
#
_symmetry.space_group_name_H-M   'P 1'
#
loop_
_entity.id
_entity.type
_entity.pdbx_description
1 polymer ?
#
loop_
_entity_poly.entity_id
_entity_poly.type
_entity_poly.pdbx_seq_one_letter_code
_entity_poly.pdbx_strand_id
1 'polypeptide(L)' 'MIKKSLKSAIGVSLGVTIGGCVLPRIFFSNLYNNTWPPIWQQAILYFIAGYAVSFLVYLIINWIKSKK' A
#
# COMPACT_ATOMS: atom_id res chain seq x y z
N MET A 1 8.45 1.23 -18.93
CA MET A 1 7.56 0.28 -18.24
C MET A 1 7.81 0.21 -16.73
N ILE A 2 9.01 -0.18 -16.29
CA ILE A 2 9.33 -0.39 -14.86
C ILE A 2 9.22 0.92 -14.05
N LYS A 3 9.90 1.99 -14.46
CA LYS A 3 9.86 3.31 -13.77
C LYS A 3 8.44 3.87 -13.61
N LYS A 4 7.59 3.68 -14.61
CA LYS A 4 6.17 4.10 -14.57
C LYS A 4 5.40 3.28 -13.54
N SER A 5 5.60 1.97 -13.52
CA SER A 5 4.95 1.06 -12.57
C SER A 5 5.37 1.33 -11.13
N LEU A 6 6.66 1.60 -10.88
CA LEU A 6 7.16 2.00 -9.56
C LEU A 6 6.50 3.28 -9.06
N LYS A 7 6.41 4.32 -9.90
CA LYS A 7 5.73 5.59 -9.53
C LYS A 7 4.24 5.39 -9.27
N SER A 8 3.56 4.58 -10.07
CA SER A 8 2.13 4.31 -9.90
C SER A 8 1.82 3.55 -8.61
N ALA A 9 2.69 2.63 -8.20
CA ALA A 9 2.52 1.84 -6.97
C ALA A 9 2.52 2.69 -5.69
N ILE A 10 3.28 3.80 -5.65
CA ILE A 10 3.40 4.67 -4.47
C ILE A 10 2.03 5.21 -4.03
N GLY A 11 1.22 5.69 -4.97
CA GLY A 11 -0.09 6.28 -4.62
C GLY A 11 -1.05 5.23 -4.04
N VAL A 12 -1.07 4.04 -4.64
CA VAL A 12 -1.93 2.94 -4.18
C VAL A 12 -1.47 2.44 -2.82
N SER A 13 -0.16 2.26 -2.61
CA SER A 13 0.36 1.79 -1.32
C SER A 13 0.14 2.80 -0.19
N LEU A 14 0.23 4.11 -0.47
CA LEU A 14 -0.17 5.15 0.49
C LEU A 14 -1.66 5.07 0.83
N GLY A 15 -2.53 4.93 -0.17
CA GLY A 15 -3.97 4.78 0.02
C GLY A 15 -4.32 3.57 0.88
N VAL A 16 -3.71 2.41 0.61
CA VAL A 16 -3.89 1.17 1.41
C VAL A 16 -3.39 1.35 2.84
N THR A 17 -2.25 2.00 3.02
CA THR A 17 -1.68 2.25 4.36
C THR A 17 -2.58 3.17 5.18
N ILE A 18 -3.06 4.25 4.57
CA ILE A 18 -3.95 5.21 5.25
C ILE A 18 -5.31 4.56 5.55
N GLY A 19 -5.93 3.94 4.54
CA GLY A 19 -7.26 3.32 4.66
C GLY A 19 -7.28 2.10 5.57
N GLY A 20 -6.25 1.27 5.51
CA GLY A 20 -6.21 -0.01 6.21
C GLY A 20 -5.56 0.04 7.60
N CYS A 21 -4.71 1.03 7.89
CA CYS A 21 -3.99 1.13 9.17
C CYS A 21 -4.28 2.45 9.90
N VAL A 22 -4.08 3.60 9.23
CA VAL A 22 -4.12 4.90 9.90
C VAL A 22 -5.54 5.32 10.28
N LEU A 23 -6.49 5.27 9.34
CA LEU A 23 -7.87 5.72 9.58
C LEU A 23 -8.57 4.89 10.67
N PRO A 24 -8.53 3.55 10.67
CA PRO A 24 -9.16 2.75 11.74
C PRO A 24 -8.62 3.09 13.12
N ARG A 25 -7.32 3.36 13.24
CA ARG A 25 -6.67 3.72 14.52
C ARG A 25 -6.99 5.15 14.99
N ILE A 26 -7.35 6.05 14.08
CA ILE A 26 -7.83 7.40 14.41
C ILE A 26 -9.31 7.34 14.84
N PHE A 27 -10.17 6.68 14.08
CA PHE A 27 -11.60 6.65 14.33
C PHE A 27 -12.03 5.68 15.44
N PHE A 28 -11.31 4.58 15.60
CA PHE A 28 -11.60 3.52 16.57
C PHE A 28 -10.37 3.23 17.45
N SER A 29 -9.79 4.30 17.98
CA SER A 29 -8.57 4.27 18.81
C SER A 29 -8.64 3.26 19.96
N ASN A 30 -9.79 3.15 20.62
CA ASN A 30 -10.02 2.19 21.71
C ASN A 30 -9.89 0.72 21.29
N LEU A 31 -10.09 0.40 20.01
CA LEU A 31 -10.01 -0.97 19.48
C LEU A 31 -8.64 -1.29 18.89
N TYR A 32 -7.95 -0.31 18.30
CA TYR A 32 -6.76 -0.57 17.47
C TYR A 32 -5.46 0.10 17.95
N ASN A 33 -5.47 0.95 18.98
CA ASN A 33 -4.23 1.54 19.50
C ASN A 33 -3.50 0.66 20.50
N ASN A 34 -4.18 -0.28 21.16
CA ASN A 34 -3.59 -1.21 22.12
C ASN A 34 -3.37 -2.61 21.54
N THR A 35 -3.15 -2.71 20.22
CA THR A 35 -2.92 -3.98 19.51
C THR A 35 -1.50 -4.06 18.99
N TRP A 36 -0.91 -5.26 19.06
CA TRP A 36 0.36 -5.56 18.40
C TRP A 36 0.12 -5.87 16.91
N PRO A 37 0.96 -5.38 15.97
CA PRO A 37 2.14 -4.55 16.20
C PRO A 37 1.82 -3.05 16.37
N PRO A 38 2.75 -2.24 16.92
CA PRO A 38 2.64 -0.78 16.99
C PRO A 38 2.32 -0.14 15.63
N ILE A 39 1.64 1.02 15.66
CA ILE A 39 1.13 1.68 14.45
C ILE A 39 2.18 1.87 13.36
N TRP A 40 3.39 2.29 13.74
CA TRP A 40 4.50 2.50 12.80
C TRP A 40 4.93 1.21 12.11
N GLN A 41 5.05 0.12 12.86
CA GLN A 41 5.41 -1.19 12.30
C GLN A 41 4.31 -1.71 11.38
N GLN A 42 3.05 -1.60 11.78
CA GLN A 42 1.93 -2.02 10.93
C GLN A 42 1.83 -1.16 9.67
N ALA A 43 1.99 0.16 9.77
CA ALA A 43 1.96 1.07 8.63
C ALA A 43 3.07 0.77 7.62
N ILE A 44 4.30 0.50 8.09
CA ILE A 44 5.42 0.09 7.22
C ILE A 44 5.11 -1.23 6.52
N LEU A 45 4.57 -2.23 7.24
CA LEU A 45 4.18 -3.51 6.66
C LEU A 45 3.10 -3.35 5.58
N TYR A 46 2.07 -2.54 5.86
CA TYR A 46 1.00 -2.24 4.91
C TYR A 46 1.55 -1.54 3.66
N PHE A 47 2.45 -0.58 3.85
CA PHE A 47 3.05 0.13 2.73
C PHE A 47 3.90 -0.79 1.86
N ILE A 48 4.77 -1.62 2.45
CA ILE A 48 5.64 -2.55 1.71
C ILE A 48 4.81 -3.58 0.95
N ALA A 49 3.84 -4.23 1.62
CA ALA A 49 3.00 -5.24 1.00
C ALA A 49 2.13 -4.63 -0.11
N GLY A 50 1.48 -3.50 0.17
CA GLY A 50 0.67 -2.77 -0.81
C GLY A 50 1.49 -2.30 -2.00
N TYR A 51 2.72 -1.83 -1.77
CA TYR A 51 3.64 -1.40 -2.83
C TYR A 51 4.08 -2.57 -3.71
N ALA A 52 4.48 -3.70 -3.12
CA ALA A 52 4.89 -4.88 -3.87
C ALA A 52 3.76 -5.40 -4.78
N VAL A 53 2.54 -5.56 -4.23
CA VAL A 53 1.38 -6.04 -4.98
C VAL A 53 0.99 -5.04 -6.08
N SER A 54 0.85 -3.75 -5.75
CA SER A 54 0.48 -2.74 -6.74
C SER A 54 1.52 -2.57 -7.83
N PHE A 55 2.82 -2.65 -7.50
CA PHE A 55 3.90 -2.64 -8.49
C PHE A 55 3.76 -3.79 -9.48
N LEU A 56 3.54 -5.03 -9.00
CA LEU A 56 3.35 -6.19 -9.86
C LEU A 56 2.14 -6.02 -10.79
N VAL A 57 1.01 -5.54 -10.26
CA VAL A 57 -0.19 -5.27 -11.04
C VAL A 57 0.09 -4.23 -12.15
N TYR A 58 0.69 -3.09 -11.79
CA TYR A 58 1.04 -2.07 -12.79
C TYR A 58 2.10 -2.53 -13.79
N LEU A 59 3.02 -3.40 -13.37
CA LEU A 59 4.03 -3.97 -14.26
C LEU A 59 3.37 -4.84 -15.33
N ILE A 60 2.44 -5.72 -14.93
CA ILE A 60 1.68 -6.58 -15.85
C ILE A 60 0.83 -5.72 -16.80
N ILE A 61 0.10 -4.73 -16.27
CA ILE A 61 -0.73 -3.83 -17.09
C ILE A 61 0.13 -3.08 -18.11
N ASN A 62 1.25 -2.49 -17.68
CA ASN A 62 2.12 -1.73 -18.59
C ASN A 62 2.83 -2.65 -19.58
N TRP A 63 3.08 -3.91 -19.25
CA TRP A 63 3.65 -4.90 -20.16
C TRP A 63 2.68 -5.28 -21.27
N ILE A 64 1.43 -5.60 -20.91
CA ILE A 64 0.36 -5.87 -21.90
C ILE A 64 0.18 -4.66 -22.83
N LYS A 65 0.14 -3.45 -22.27
CA LYS A 65 0.04 -2.20 -23.07
C LYS A 65 1.25 -1.93 -23.96
N SER A 66 2.42 -2.48 -23.66
CA SER A 66 3.63 -2.31 -24.48
C SER A 66 3.72 -3.32 -25.62
N LYS A 67 2.94 -4.40 -25.57
CA LYS A 67 2.84 -5.44 -26.61
C LYS A 67 1.74 -5.16 -27.64
N LYS A 68 0.86 -4.21 -27.33
CA LYS A 68 -0.23 -3.73 -28.16
C LYS A 68 0.18 -2.44 -28.85
#